data_AF-A0A974RY17-F1
#
_entry.id   AF-A0A974RY17-F1
#
_cell.length_a   1.000
_cell.length_b   1.000
_cell.length_c   1.000
_cell.angle_alpha   90.00
_cell.angle_beta   90.00
_cell.angle_gamma   90.00
#
_symmetry.space_group_name_H-M   'P 1'
#
loop_
_entity.id
_entity.type
_entity.pdbx_description
1 polymer ?
#
loop_
_entity_poly.entity_id
_entity_poly.type
_entity_poly.pdbx_seq_one_letter_code
_entity_poly.pdbx_strand_id
1 'polypeptide(L)'
;MTNITFKCNKCNTEGTEDLNDWEFDQDFDSDCDMGPSINYWVSIDTKCPKCGNSINITLIQTEYPIGADGELEVDSSTGCYDIK
;
A
#
# COMPACT_ATOMS: atom_id res chain seq x y z
N MET A 1 2.89 14.07 5.61
CA MET A 1 1.62 13.59 5.04
C MET A 1 1.99 12.78 3.82
N THR A 2 1.78 11.47 3.90
CA THR A 2 2.12 10.52 2.84
C THR A 2 0.79 10.07 2.27
N ASN A 3 0.49 10.50 1.05
CA ASN A 3 -0.79 10.22 0.41
C ASN A 3 -0.54 9.32 -0.78
N ILE A 4 -1.49 8.45 -1.07
CA ILE A 4 -1.53 7.74 -2.35
C ILE A 4 -2.63 8.30 -3.23
N THR A 5 -2.38 8.29 -4.52
CA THR A 5 -3.35 8.60 -5.57
C THR A 5 -3.62 7.35 -6.39
N PHE A 6 -4.85 7.19 -6.88
CA PHE A 6 -5.22 6.08 -7.75
C PHE A 6 -6.29 6.52 -8.74
N LYS A 7 -6.48 5.77 -9.84
CA LYS A 7 -7.59 5.95 -10.78
C LYS A 7 -8.58 4.80 -10.70
N CYS A 8 -9.86 5.13 -10.57
CA CYS A 8 -10.92 4.13 -10.60
C CYS A 8 -11.03 3.47 -11.99
N ASN A 9 -11.02 2.13 -12.03
CA ASN A 9 -11.09 1.38 -13.28
C ASN A 9 -12.45 1.43 -14.01
N LYS A 10 -13.51 1.92 -13.36
CA LYS A 10 -14.86 2.03 -13.96
C LYS A 10 -15.16 3.40 -14.56
N CYS A 11 -14.65 4.47 -13.97
CA CYS A 11 -15.03 5.83 -14.37
C CYS A 11 -13.84 6.78 -14.52
N ASN A 12 -12.61 6.25 -14.43
CA ASN A 12 -11.33 6.96 -14.58
C ASN A 12 -11.17 8.19 -13.68
N THR A 13 -11.96 8.26 -12.61
CA THR A 13 -11.86 9.35 -11.63
C THR A 13 -10.71 9.08 -10.69
N GLU A 14 -9.90 10.10 -10.47
CA GLU A 14 -8.81 10.09 -9.51
C GLU A 14 -9.36 10.11 -8.09
N GLY A 15 -8.80 9.27 -7.22
CA GLY A 15 -9.03 9.25 -5.79
C GLY A 15 -7.71 9.46 -5.04
N THR A 16 -7.81 9.77 -3.76
CA THR A 16 -6.67 10.01 -2.88
C THR A 16 -7.00 9.48 -1.51
N GLU A 17 -6.04 8.80 -0.89
CA GLU A 17 -6.13 8.34 0.51
C GLU A 17 -4.90 8.83 1.26
N ASP A 18 -5.09 9.28 2.49
CA ASP A 18 -4.01 9.65 3.39
C ASP A 18 -3.55 8.38 4.13
N LEU A 19 -2.29 7.99 3.98
CA LEU A 19 -1.76 6.80 4.65
C LEU A 19 -1.67 6.98 6.17
N ASN A 20 -1.74 8.22 6.69
CA ASN A 20 -1.78 8.45 8.13
C ASN A 20 -3.09 8.00 8.78
N ASP A 21 -4.14 7.81 7.98
CA ASP A 21 -5.43 7.28 8.45
C ASP A 21 -5.41 5.74 8.62
N TRP A 22 -4.30 5.09 8.25
CA TRP A 22 -4.17 3.64 8.26
C TRP A 22 -3.00 3.17 9.14
N GLU A 23 -3.20 2.06 9.83
CA GLU A 23 -2.17 1.39 10.62
C GLU A 23 -1.49 0.31 9.78
N PHE A 24 -0.16 0.29 9.77
CA PHE A 24 0.63 -0.75 9.10
C PHE A 24 0.83 -1.92 10.05
N ASP A 25 0.49 -3.11 9.57
CA ASP A 25 0.86 -4.37 10.19
C ASP A 25 2.34 -4.69 9.89
N GLN A 26 2.96 -5.49 10.75
CA GLN A 26 4.39 -5.80 10.69
C GLN A 26 4.63 -7.30 10.84
N ASP A 27 5.41 -7.86 9.91
CA ASP A 27 5.87 -9.25 9.96
C ASP A 27 7.40 -9.30 10.04
N PHE A 28 7.92 -10.00 11.04
CA PHE A 28 9.35 -10.16 11.27
C PHE A 28 9.83 -11.52 10.75
N ASP A 29 10.91 -11.53 9.99
CA ASP A 29 11.57 -12.74 9.51
C ASP A 29 13.03 -12.78 9.99
N SER A 30 13.40 -13.82 10.75
CA SER A 30 14.76 -14.00 11.28
C SER A 30 15.70 -14.78 10.36
N ASP A 31 15.18 -15.48 9.36
CA ASP A 31 15.90 -16.52 8.61
C ASP A 31 16.30 -16.03 7.21
N CYS A 32 16.79 -14.79 7.11
CA CYS A 32 17.25 -14.18 5.86
C CYS A 32 18.79 -14.06 5.80
N ASP A 33 19.37 -14.18 4.60
CA ASP A 33 20.82 -14.27 4.36
C ASP A 33 21.65 -13.07 4.88
N MET A 34 21.12 -11.85 4.79
CA MET A 34 21.83 -10.61 5.18
C MET A 34 21.50 -10.15 6.61
N GLY A 35 20.74 -10.94 7.38
CA GLY A 35 20.21 -10.59 8.69
C GLY A 35 18.68 -10.63 8.72
N PRO A 36 18.03 -10.29 9.84
CA PRO A 36 16.57 -10.28 9.90
C PRO A 36 15.95 -9.22 8.96
N SER A 37 14.68 -9.42 8.60
CA SER A 37 13.88 -8.46 7.84
C SER A 37 12.58 -8.09 8.58
N ILE A 38 12.04 -6.92 8.29
CA ILE A 38 10.69 -6.50 8.70
C ILE A 38 9.91 -6.12 7.45
N ASN A 39 8.72 -6.69 7.28
CA ASN A 39 7.76 -6.28 6.26
C ASN A 39 6.65 -5.46 6.91
N TYR A 40 6.47 -4.23 6.45
CA TYR A 40 5.35 -3.37 6.80
C TYR A 40 4.31 -3.48 5.70
N TRP A 41 3.06 -3.79 6.04
CA TRP A 41 1.99 -3.87 5.05
C TRP A 41 0.71 -3.20 5.54
N VAL A 42 -0.07 -2.69 4.60
CA VAL A 42 -1.37 -2.08 4.89
C VAL A 42 -2.34 -2.40 3.76
N SER A 43 -3.58 -2.73 4.12
CA SER A 43 -4.68 -2.93 3.16
C SER A 43 -5.72 -1.82 3.30
N ILE A 44 -5.88 -1.05 2.23
CA ILE A 44 -6.73 0.14 2.15
C ILE A 44 -8.01 -0.23 1.42
N ASP A 45 -9.13 -0.28 2.15
CA ASP A 45 -10.47 -0.50 1.61
C ASP A 45 -11.26 0.81 1.50
N THR A 46 -11.44 1.30 0.28
CA THR A 46 -12.15 2.56 0.00
C THR A 46 -13.14 2.41 -1.16
N LYS A 47 -13.83 3.50 -1.51
CA LYS A 47 -14.77 3.57 -2.63
C LYS A 47 -14.45 4.74 -3.54
N CYS A 48 -14.62 4.54 -4.84
CA CYS A 48 -14.51 5.63 -5.81
C CYS A 48 -15.52 6.74 -5.47
N PRO A 49 -15.07 7.99 -5.29
CA PRO A 49 -15.95 9.10 -4.87
C PRO A 49 -17.03 9.45 -5.90
N LYS A 50 -16.85 9.05 -7.17
CA LYS A 50 -17.80 9.35 -8.25
C LYS A 50 -18.81 8.23 -8.53
N CYS A 51 -18.34 6.99 -8.66
CA CYS A 51 -19.19 5.87 -9.10
C CYS A 51 -19.47 4.82 -8.00
N GLY A 52 -18.90 5.00 -6.80
CA GLY A 52 -19.09 4.09 -5.68
C GLY A 52 -18.46 2.71 -5.85
N ASN A 53 -17.62 2.51 -6.88
CA ASN A 53 -16.89 1.26 -7.08
C ASN A 53 -15.99 0.96 -5.86
N SER A 54 -16.03 -0.27 -5.36
CA SER A 54 -15.10 -0.72 -4.31
C SER A 54 -13.67 -0.74 -4.84
N ILE A 55 -12.75 -0.25 -4.02
CA ILE A 55 -11.32 -0.15 -4.30
C ILE A 55 -10.59 -0.75 -3.12
N ASN A 56 -9.65 -1.63 -3.40
CA ASN A 56 -8.76 -2.21 -2.42
C ASN A 56 -7.32 -2.04 -2.93
N ILE A 57 -6.43 -1.54 -2.07
CA ILE A 57 -5.00 -1.34 -2.38
C ILE A 57 -4.20 -1.90 -1.23
N THR A 58 -3.29 -2.84 -1.51
CA THR A 58 -2.32 -3.33 -0.54
C THR A 58 -0.96 -2.74 -0.85
N LEU A 59 -0.35 -2.10 0.13
CA LEU A 59 1.00 -1.56 0.05
C LEU A 59 1.93 -2.39 0.94
N ILE A 60 3.18 -2.50 0.53
CA ILE A 60 4.24 -3.18 1.27
C ILE A 60 5.52 -2.34 1.26
N GLN A 61 6.24 -2.34 2.38
CA GLN A 61 7.59 -1.82 2.48
C GLN A 61 8.42 -2.85 3.25
N THR A 62 9.61 -3.18 2.74
CA THR A 62 10.50 -4.16 3.37
C THR A 62 11.77 -3.49 3.85
N GLU A 63 12.10 -3.66 5.12
CA GLU A 63 13.43 -3.38 5.67
C GLU A 63 14.28 -4.65 5.61
N TYR A 64 15.34 -4.65 4.80
CA TYR A 64 16.24 -5.81 4.71
C TYR A 64 17.70 -5.46 4.37
N PRO A 65 18.65 -5.71 5.28
CA PRO A 65 18.43 -6.10 6.69
C PRO A 65 17.72 -4.99 7.47
N ILE A 66 17.22 -5.29 8.68
CA ILE A 66 16.60 -4.28 9.55
C ILE A 66 17.48 -3.03 9.66
N GLY A 67 16.86 -1.85 9.47
CA GLY A 67 17.54 -0.56 9.38
C GLY A 67 17.98 -0.15 7.97
N ALA A 68 17.74 -0.97 6.95
CA ALA A 68 17.86 -0.61 5.53
C ALA A 68 16.46 -0.54 4.91
N ASP A 69 15.86 0.66 4.91
CA ASP A 69 14.50 0.91 4.42
C ASP A 69 14.40 0.68 2.90
N GLY A 70 13.49 -0.22 2.51
CA GLY A 70 13.06 -0.37 1.12
C GLY A 70 12.09 0.73 0.69
N GLU A 71 11.76 0.74 -0.60
CA GLU A 71 10.71 1.62 -1.14
C GLU A 71 9.32 1.09 -0.76
N LEU A 72 8.34 1.99 -0.68
CA LEU A 72 6.94 1.61 -0.53
C LEU A 72 6.41 1.17 -1.90
N GLU A 73 5.94 -0.05 -1.99
CA GLU A 73 5.48 -0.68 -3.22
C GLU A 73 4.00 -1.06 -3.14
N VAL A 74 3.36 -1.18 -4.31
CA VAL A 74 2.00 -1.73 -4.41
C VAL A 74 2.11 -3.24 -4.55
N ASP A 75 1.75 -3.97 -3.51
CA ASP A 75 1.69 -5.43 -3.54
C ASP A 75 0.51 -5.92 -4.37
N SER A 76 -0.68 -5.33 -4.14
CA SER A 76 -1.88 -5.69 -4.89
C SER A 76 -2.86 -4.53 -5.00
N SER A 77 -3.73 -4.58 -6.02
CA SER A 77 -4.83 -3.63 -6.14
C SER A 77 -6.03 -4.21 -6.89
N THR A 78 -7.23 -3.81 -6.47
CA THR A 78 -8.50 -4.17 -7.10
C THR A 78 -9.38 -2.93 -7.25
N GLY A 79 -10.06 -2.79 -8.40
CA GLY A 79 -11.00 -1.68 -8.63
C GLY A 79 -10.35 -0.35 -9.01
N CYS A 80 -9.02 -0.28 -9.07
CA CYS A 80 -8.24 0.89 -9.45
C CYS A 80 -6.97 0.52 -10.24
N TYR A 81 -6.25 1.53 -10.72
CA TYR A 81 -4.96 1.45 -11.42
C TYR A 81 -4.22 2.80 -11.29
N ASP A 82 -3.01 2.94 -11.86
CA ASP A 82 -2.18 4.17 -11.80
C ASP A 82 -1.91 4.64 -10.34
N ILE A 83 -1.56 3.71 -9.45
CA ILE A 83 -1.31 4.03 -8.03
C ILE A 83 0.05 4.69 -7.86
N LYS A 84 0.12 5.80 -7.13
CA LYS A 84 1.32 6.62 -6.90
C LYS A 84 1.33 7.28 -5.54
#